data_AF-A0A9D6QMX9-F1
#
_entry.id   AF-A0A9D6QMX9-F1
#
_cell.length_a   1.000
_cell.length_b   1.000
_cell.length_c   1.000
_cell.angle_alpha   90.00
_cell.angle_beta   90.00
_cell.angle_gamma   90.00
#
_symmetry.space_group_name_H-M   'P 1'
#
loop_
_entity.id
_entity.type
_entity.pdbx_description
1 polymer ?
#
loop_
_entity_poly.entity_id
_entity_poly.type
_entity_poly.pdbx_seq_one_letter_code
_entity_poly.pdbx_strand_id
1 'polypeptide(L)'
;MRLTRVFGLVLLLVMGGAMPAAALTLDRPVRRPGVPLTGRGASYDGSRCVIQLAPGAAAQARLARAAFVADAAGFQFRALGIAALDAAAARLGDIRFEPEFRGESPPAPGAEGVDFTSFYVVRLPANVALETALETFRGLRDVAVAAPVPVLRVSLTPNDSLYASEYWLYQASRRDIHAPEAWAVTTGDTSIVVA
;
A
#
# COMPACT_ATOMS: atom_id res chain seq x y z
N MET A 1 -0.88 -37.77 65.87
CA MET A 1 -1.05 -38.13 64.45
C MET A 1 -1.23 -36.85 63.64
N ARG A 2 -0.23 -36.45 62.85
CA ARG A 2 -0.29 -35.27 61.96
C ARG A 2 -0.68 -35.73 60.56
N LEU A 3 -1.79 -35.21 60.03
CA LEU A 3 -2.29 -35.52 58.68
C LEU A 3 -1.80 -34.42 57.72
N THR A 4 -0.82 -34.74 56.88
CA THR A 4 -0.25 -33.84 55.87
C THR A 4 -1.16 -33.86 54.63
N ARG A 5 -1.82 -32.74 54.33
CA ARG A 5 -2.59 -32.57 53.08
C ARG A 5 -1.64 -32.10 51.98
N VAL A 6 -1.46 -32.94 50.96
CA VAL A 6 -0.73 -32.59 49.73
C VAL A 6 -1.74 -31.99 48.75
N PHE A 7 -1.58 -30.71 48.41
CA PHE A 7 -2.33 -30.04 47.34
C PHE A 7 -1.63 -30.33 46.00
N GLY A 8 -2.25 -31.13 45.15
CA GLY A 8 -1.78 -31.40 43.79
C GLY A 8 -2.13 -30.23 42.86
N LEU A 9 -1.11 -29.58 42.32
CA LEU A 9 -1.22 -28.56 41.28
C LEU A 9 -1.41 -29.26 39.92
N VAL A 10 -2.59 -29.17 39.32
CA VAL A 10 -2.84 -29.63 37.96
C VAL A 10 -2.48 -28.50 36.99
N LEU A 11 -1.35 -28.65 36.30
CA LEU A 11 -0.91 -27.74 35.24
C LEU A 11 -1.66 -28.12 33.94
N LEU A 12 -2.63 -27.32 33.54
CA LEU A 12 -3.37 -27.49 32.29
C LEU A 12 -2.52 -26.92 31.14
N LEU A 13 -1.82 -27.79 30.42
CA LEU A 13 -1.04 -27.44 29.23
C LEU A 13 -2.00 -27.23 28.05
N VAL A 14 -2.42 -25.99 27.81
CA VAL A 14 -3.20 -25.64 26.60
C VAL A 14 -2.23 -25.61 25.42
N MET A 15 -2.13 -26.73 24.71
CA MET A 15 -1.52 -26.80 23.38
C MET A 15 -2.39 -25.99 22.41
N GLY A 16 -2.10 -24.70 22.30
CA GLY A 16 -2.65 -23.83 21.25
C GLY A 16 -2.09 -24.24 19.90
N GLY A 17 -2.79 -25.12 19.19
CA GLY A 17 -2.50 -25.38 17.78
C GLY A 17 -2.72 -24.09 16.98
N ALA A 18 -1.65 -23.50 16.47
CA ALA A 18 -1.75 -22.42 15.49
C ALA A 18 -2.44 -22.98 14.24
N MET A 19 -3.71 -22.65 14.06
CA MET A 19 -4.41 -22.90 12.80
C MET A 19 -3.59 -22.23 11.69
N PRO A 20 -3.27 -22.93 10.59
CA PRO A 20 -2.61 -22.31 9.45
C PRO A 20 -3.52 -21.18 8.96
N ALA A 21 -3.01 -19.95 9.02
CA ALA A 21 -3.70 -18.81 8.44
C ALA A 21 -3.89 -19.09 6.95
N ALA A 22 -5.13 -18.95 6.47
CA ALA A 22 -5.44 -19.15 5.06
C ALA A 22 -4.67 -18.10 4.26
N ALA A 23 -3.78 -18.54 3.37
CA ALA A 23 -2.98 -17.64 2.55
C ALA A 23 -3.89 -16.65 1.81
N LEU A 24 -3.58 -15.36 1.94
CA LEU A 24 -4.35 -14.31 1.29
C LEU A 24 -4.43 -14.56 -0.23
N THR A 25 -5.64 -14.72 -0.75
CA THR A 25 -5.87 -14.87 -2.19
C THR A 25 -6.12 -13.51 -2.82
N LEU A 26 -5.31 -13.14 -3.82
CA LEU A 26 -5.49 -11.93 -4.62
C LEU A 26 -6.35 -12.23 -5.85
N ASP A 27 -7.26 -11.31 -6.19
CA ASP A 27 -8.21 -11.40 -7.30
C ASP A 27 -7.61 -11.04 -8.67
N ARG A 28 -6.37 -10.54 -8.68
CA ARG A 28 -5.65 -10.12 -9.89
C ARG A 28 -4.22 -10.67 -9.89
N PRO A 29 -3.62 -10.88 -11.08
CA PRO A 29 -2.24 -11.34 -11.18
C PRO A 29 -1.27 -10.34 -10.56
N VAL A 30 -0.20 -10.84 -9.94
CA VAL A 30 0.86 -10.03 -9.34
C VAL A 30 2.03 -9.91 -10.31
N ARG A 31 2.39 -8.67 -10.65
CA ARG A 31 3.57 -8.33 -11.44
C ARG A 31 4.82 -8.45 -10.58
N ARG A 32 5.73 -9.36 -10.95
CA ARG A 32 7.04 -9.47 -10.30
C ARG A 32 8.14 -8.92 -11.21
N PRO A 33 9.15 -8.21 -10.68
CA PRO A 33 10.31 -7.81 -11.47
C PRO A 33 10.93 -9.01 -12.18
N GLY A 34 11.21 -8.89 -13.48
CA GLY A 34 11.82 -9.96 -14.28
C GLY A 34 10.88 -11.08 -14.73
N VAL A 35 9.61 -11.11 -14.29
CA VAL A 35 8.63 -12.12 -14.72
C VAL A 35 7.65 -11.48 -15.72
N PRO A 36 7.61 -11.96 -16.98
CA PRO A 36 6.64 -11.48 -17.96
C PRO A 36 5.21 -11.72 -17.47
N LEU A 37 4.37 -10.69 -17.57
CA LEU A 37 2.93 -10.84 -17.32
C LEU A 37 2.26 -11.50 -18.53
N THR A 38 1.69 -12.69 -18.32
CA THR A 38 0.90 -13.42 -19.31
C THR A 38 -0.55 -12.92 -19.30
N GLY A 39 -0.80 -11.73 -19.84
CA GLY A 39 -2.17 -11.23 -19.97
C GLY A 39 -2.23 -9.74 -20.31
N ARG A 40 -3.42 -9.28 -20.75
CA ARG A 40 -3.71 -7.87 -21.08
C ARG A 40 -4.45 -7.07 -19.98
N GLY A 41 -4.87 -7.73 -18.90
CA GLY A 41 -5.65 -7.13 -17.81
C GLY A 41 -4.85 -6.32 -16.78
N ALA A 42 -5.60 -5.77 -15.81
CA ALA A 42 -5.07 -5.15 -14.60
C ALA A 42 -4.29 -6.16 -13.75
N SER A 43 -3.29 -5.68 -13.02
CA SER A 43 -2.43 -6.49 -12.15
C SER A 43 -2.13 -5.75 -10.87
N TYR A 44 -1.52 -6.41 -9.89
CA TYR A 44 -0.94 -5.76 -8.72
C TYR A 44 0.57 -5.61 -8.88
N ASP A 45 1.15 -4.56 -8.30
CA ASP A 45 2.59 -4.43 -8.17
C ASP A 45 3.10 -5.35 -7.05
N GLY A 46 3.86 -6.39 -7.40
CA GLY A 46 4.42 -7.33 -6.43
C GLY A 46 5.55 -6.77 -5.59
N SER A 47 6.07 -5.58 -5.92
CA SER A 47 7.19 -4.97 -5.21
C SER A 47 6.76 -3.97 -4.13
N ARG A 48 5.46 -3.67 -4.03
CA ARG A 48 4.96 -2.69 -3.04
C ARG A 48 3.50 -2.92 -2.67
N CYS A 49 3.18 -2.52 -1.45
CA CYS A 49 1.81 -2.35 -0.97
C CYS A 49 1.64 -0.99 -0.31
N VAL A 50 0.40 -0.61 0.00
CA VAL A 50 0.09 0.58 0.79
C VAL A 50 -0.45 0.14 2.13
N ILE A 51 -0.03 0.81 3.20
CA ILE A 51 -0.61 0.70 4.53
C ILE A 51 -1.19 2.04 4.97
N GLN A 52 -2.31 1.99 5.67
CA GLN A 52 -2.85 3.09 6.44
C GLN A 52 -2.67 2.76 7.92
N LEU A 53 -2.00 3.63 8.67
CA LEU A 53 -1.81 3.46 10.10
C LEU A 53 -3.08 3.82 10.88
N ALA A 54 -3.31 3.11 11.98
CA ALA A 54 -4.33 3.53 12.96
C ALA A 54 -3.97 4.90 13.56
N PRO A 55 -4.93 5.72 14.02
CA PRO A 55 -4.67 7.10 14.45
C PRO A 55 -3.54 7.26 15.49
N GLY A 56 -3.49 6.39 16.50
CA GLY A 56 -2.44 6.41 17.52
C GLY A 56 -1.06 6.06 16.95
N ALA A 57 -1.01 5.07 16.04
CA ALA A 57 0.21 4.67 15.35
C ALA A 57 0.70 5.76 14.38
N ALA A 58 -0.21 6.43 13.68
CA ALA A 58 0.12 7.56 12.81
C ALA A 58 0.75 8.72 13.59
N ALA A 59 0.21 9.05 14.77
CA ALA A 59 0.79 10.05 15.66
C ALA A 59 2.21 9.67 16.12
N GLN A 60 2.42 8.40 16.51
CA GLN A 60 3.72 7.88 16.90
C GLN A 60 4.73 7.92 15.75
N ALA A 61 4.33 7.51 14.55
CA ALA A 61 5.17 7.55 13.35
C ALA A 61 5.62 8.97 12.99
N ARG A 62 4.74 9.97 13.16
CA ARG A 62 5.09 11.38 12.96
C ARG A 62 6.16 11.86 13.94
N LEU A 63 6.02 11.53 15.23
CA LEU A 63 7.00 11.90 16.25
C LEU A 63 8.36 11.25 15.97
N ALA A 64 8.36 9.96 15.63
CA ALA A 64 9.57 9.23 15.24
C ALA A 64 10.24 9.88 14.03
N ARG A 65 9.48 10.20 12.97
CA ARG A 65 10.00 10.86 11.77
C ARG A 65 10.62 12.23 12.07
N ALA A 66 9.97 13.06 12.88
CA ALA A 66 10.53 14.36 13.26
C ALA A 66 11.92 14.22 13.92
N ALA A 67 12.16 13.12 14.63
CA ALA A 67 13.47 12.81 15.21
C ALA A 67 14.49 12.29 14.17
N PHE A 68 14.05 11.75 13.02
CA PHE A 68 14.91 11.17 11.98
C PHE A 68 15.29 12.13 10.84
N VAL A 69 14.64 13.29 10.70
CA VAL A 69 14.81 14.25 9.58
C VAL A 69 16.19 14.97 9.56
N ALA A 70 17.19 14.43 10.26
CA ALA A 70 18.54 14.98 10.26
C ALA A 70 19.40 14.60 9.03
N ASP A 71 18.95 13.71 8.13
CA ASP A 71 19.76 13.32 6.96
C ASP A 71 19.01 13.32 5.63
N ALA A 72 19.66 13.91 4.63
CA ALA A 72 19.08 14.35 3.37
C ALA A 72 18.89 13.20 2.35
N ALA A 73 18.00 13.45 1.38
CA ALA A 73 17.79 12.74 0.11
C ALA A 73 16.86 11.50 0.08
N GLY A 74 16.31 11.02 1.19
CA GLY A 74 15.35 9.91 1.16
C GLY A 74 14.19 10.05 2.14
N PHE A 75 12.96 10.18 1.64
CA PHE A 75 11.74 9.99 2.46
C PHE A 75 11.47 8.49 2.72
N GLN A 76 12.52 7.67 2.76
CA GLN A 76 12.46 6.23 2.98
C GLN A 76 12.93 5.90 4.39
N PHE A 77 12.07 5.23 5.14
CA PHE A 77 12.35 4.84 6.51
C PHE A 77 12.45 3.31 6.60
N ARG A 78 13.41 2.81 7.40
CA ARG A 78 13.48 1.37 7.75
C ARG A 78 12.53 1.01 8.87
N ALA A 79 12.16 1.99 9.68
CA ALA A 79 11.30 1.86 10.85
C ALA A 79 10.44 3.12 10.99
N LEU A 80 9.23 2.95 11.51
CA LEU A 80 8.30 4.03 11.82
C LEU A 80 8.22 4.31 13.32
N GLY A 81 9.03 3.62 14.14
CA GLY A 81 9.05 3.77 15.58
C GLY A 81 7.86 3.09 16.27
N ILE A 82 7.12 2.23 15.55
CA ILE A 82 5.98 1.46 16.06
C ILE A 82 6.45 0.02 16.23
N ALA A 83 6.67 -0.41 17.48
CA ALA A 83 7.39 -1.64 17.79
C ALA A 83 6.86 -2.89 17.05
N ALA A 84 5.54 -3.11 17.01
CA ALA A 84 4.96 -4.27 16.34
C ALA A 84 5.13 -4.22 14.82
N LEU A 85 4.99 -3.03 14.22
CA LEU A 85 5.17 -2.80 12.79
C LEU A 85 6.64 -2.93 12.38
N ASP A 86 7.55 -2.36 13.16
CA ASP A 86 9.00 -2.42 12.92
C ASP A 86 9.52 -3.85 13.05
N ALA A 87 9.02 -4.60 14.04
CA ALA A 87 9.34 -6.03 14.19
C ALA A 87 8.78 -6.86 13.02
N ALA A 88 7.57 -6.56 12.55
CA ALA A 88 7.02 -7.20 11.36
C ALA A 88 7.82 -6.89 10.10
N ALA A 89 8.23 -5.64 9.91
CA ALA A 89 9.08 -5.21 8.81
C ALA A 89 10.42 -5.94 8.81
N ALA A 90 11.09 -6.00 9.97
CA ALA A 90 12.36 -6.70 10.14
C ALA A 90 12.25 -8.21 9.84
N ARG A 91 11.15 -8.86 10.22
CA ARG A 91 10.89 -10.28 9.89
C ARG A 91 10.69 -10.52 8.39
N LEU A 92 10.05 -9.57 7.70
CA LEU A 92 9.89 -9.62 6.25
C LEU A 92 11.21 -9.29 5.51
N GLY A 93 12.14 -8.58 6.16
CA GLY A 93 13.48 -8.31 5.66
C GLY A 93 13.74 -6.81 5.44
N ASP A 94 14.38 -6.46 4.34
CA ASP A 94 14.86 -5.09 4.06
C ASP A 94 13.76 -4.12 3.59
N ILE A 95 12.63 -4.08 4.30
CA ILE A 95 11.46 -3.26 3.98
C ILE A 95 11.79 -1.76 4.07
N ARG A 96 11.13 -0.95 3.22
CA ARG A 96 11.16 0.52 3.31
C ARG A 96 9.76 1.10 3.34
N PHE A 97 9.58 2.13 4.16
CA PHE A 97 8.36 2.91 4.25
C PHE A 97 8.56 4.28 3.61
N GLU A 98 7.65 4.69 2.75
CA GLU A 98 7.61 6.02 2.14
C GLU A 98 6.27 6.68 2.45
N PRO A 99 6.21 7.94 2.90
CA PRO A 99 4.95 8.68 2.95
C PRO A 99 4.35 8.74 1.55
N GLU A 100 3.09 8.34 1.42
CA GLU A 100 2.38 8.38 0.14
C GLU A 100 2.12 9.83 -0.29
N PHE A 101 1.64 10.65 0.65
CA PHE A 101 1.39 12.07 0.45
C PHE A 101 2.51 12.91 1.08
N ARG A 102 3.47 13.31 0.26
CA ARG A 102 4.63 14.09 0.70
C ARG A 102 4.24 15.55 0.92
N GLY A 103 4.76 16.16 1.98
CA GLY A 103 4.49 17.56 2.32
C GLY A 103 3.18 17.78 3.09
N GLU A 104 2.37 16.74 3.27
CA GLU A 104 1.13 16.82 4.03
C GLU A 104 1.39 17.08 5.53
N SER A 105 0.46 17.82 6.12
CA SER A 105 0.42 18.12 7.56
C SER A 105 -0.74 17.36 8.21
N PRO A 106 -0.60 16.95 9.49
CA PRO A 106 -1.69 16.30 10.19
C PRO A 106 -2.89 17.27 10.30
N PRO A 107 -4.13 16.75 10.29
CA PRO A 107 -5.30 17.58 10.51
C PRO A 107 -5.25 18.22 11.90
N ALA A 108 -5.90 19.38 12.05
CA ALA A 108 -6.04 20.02 13.35
C ALA A 108 -6.76 19.07 14.35
N PRO A 109 -6.45 19.12 15.65
CA PRO A 109 -7.13 18.29 16.64
C PRO A 109 -8.65 18.45 16.56
N GLY A 110 -9.36 17.34 16.35
CA GLY A 110 -10.82 17.32 16.23
C GLY A 110 -11.39 17.70 14.86
N ALA A 111 -10.55 17.96 13.86
CA ALA A 111 -11.02 18.19 12.50
C ALA A 111 -11.62 16.91 11.89
N GLU A 112 -12.76 17.07 11.23
CA GLU A 112 -13.39 16.00 10.44
C GLU A 112 -12.69 15.94 9.07
N GLY A 113 -11.86 14.94 8.86
CA GLY A 113 -11.10 14.79 7.62
C GLY A 113 -10.17 13.58 7.63
N VAL A 114 -9.73 13.19 6.42
CA VAL A 114 -8.74 12.13 6.26
C VAL A 114 -7.37 12.64 6.68
N ASP A 115 -6.69 11.93 7.58
CA ASP A 115 -5.29 12.21 7.91
C ASP A 115 -4.38 11.61 6.83
N PHE A 116 -4.00 12.41 5.83
CA PHE A 116 -3.10 11.99 4.76
C PHE A 116 -1.69 11.63 5.25
N THR A 117 -1.31 12.01 6.48
CA THR A 117 -0.03 11.62 7.07
C THR A 117 0.01 10.17 7.58
N SER A 118 -1.14 9.49 7.56
CA SER A 118 -1.29 8.09 7.99
C SER A 118 -0.97 7.05 6.90
N PHE A 119 -0.75 7.48 5.65
CA PHE A 119 -0.57 6.59 4.50
C PHE A 119 0.90 6.40 4.13
N TYR A 120 1.30 5.13 3.97
CA TYR A 120 2.67 4.76 3.60
C TYR A 120 2.69 3.73 2.47
N VAL A 121 3.53 3.97 1.48
CA VAL A 121 3.96 2.96 0.51
C VAL A 121 5.05 2.11 1.16
N VAL A 122 4.82 0.80 1.23
CA VAL A 122 5.77 -0.18 1.71
C VAL A 122 6.46 -0.82 0.51
N ARG A 123 7.77 -0.68 0.39
CA ARG A 123 8.58 -1.39 -0.62
C ARG A 123 9.05 -2.72 -0.07
N LEU A 124 8.80 -3.76 -0.84
CA LEU A 124 9.14 -5.14 -0.52
C LEU A 124 10.47 -5.52 -1.19
N PRO A 125 11.35 -6.26 -0.50
CA PRO A 125 12.50 -6.87 -1.16
C PRO A 125 12.01 -7.97 -2.12
N ALA A 126 12.81 -8.28 -3.15
CA ALA A 126 12.41 -9.17 -4.25
C ALA A 126 12.05 -10.61 -3.81
N ASN A 127 12.50 -11.03 -2.63
CA ASN A 127 12.24 -12.34 -2.05
C ASN A 127 10.97 -12.41 -1.17
N VAL A 128 10.25 -11.30 -0.99
CA VAL A 128 9.00 -11.27 -0.21
C VAL A 128 7.80 -11.27 -1.15
N ALA A 129 6.90 -12.22 -0.95
CA ALA A 129 5.62 -12.26 -1.65
C ALA A 129 4.68 -11.18 -1.12
N LEU A 130 3.98 -10.49 -2.03
CA LEU A 130 3.02 -9.44 -1.72
C LEU A 130 1.92 -9.94 -0.75
N GLU A 131 1.44 -11.15 -0.98
CA GLU A 131 0.41 -11.82 -0.17
C GLU A 131 0.86 -11.96 1.29
N THR A 132 2.07 -12.43 1.52
CA THR A 132 2.67 -12.58 2.85
C THR A 132 2.83 -11.23 3.55
N ALA A 133 3.25 -10.20 2.83
CA ALA A 133 3.37 -8.85 3.40
C ALA A 133 2.00 -8.28 3.80
N LEU A 134 1.00 -8.41 2.91
CA LEU A 134 -0.37 -7.95 3.19
C LEU A 134 -0.98 -8.67 4.37
N GLU A 135 -0.87 -10.00 4.43
CA GLU A 135 -1.34 -10.79 5.56
C GLU A 135 -0.66 -10.37 6.87
N THR A 136 0.66 -10.21 6.83
CA THR A 136 1.45 -9.77 8.00
C THR A 136 0.98 -8.41 8.49
N PHE A 137 0.82 -7.41 7.63
CA PHE A 137 0.42 -6.07 8.04
C PHE A 137 -1.05 -5.99 8.47
N ARG A 138 -1.97 -6.72 7.81
CA ARG A 138 -3.39 -6.79 8.21
C ARG A 138 -3.59 -7.39 9.60
N GLY A 139 -2.66 -8.25 10.04
CA GLY A 139 -2.68 -8.82 11.39
C GLY A 139 -2.26 -7.86 12.50
N LEU A 140 -1.77 -6.66 12.19
CA LEU A 140 -1.28 -5.71 13.19
C LEU A 140 -2.38 -4.71 13.60
N ARG A 141 -2.59 -4.56 14.90
CA ARG A 141 -3.54 -3.56 15.46
C ARG A 141 -3.21 -2.11 15.08
N ASP A 142 -1.93 -1.85 14.78
CA ASP A 142 -1.42 -0.51 14.47
C ASP A 142 -1.62 -0.14 12.98
N VAL A 143 -2.10 -1.09 12.18
CA VAL A 143 -2.40 -0.93 10.75
C VAL A 143 -3.91 -1.01 10.56
N ALA A 144 -4.53 0.10 10.16
CA ALA A 144 -5.96 0.16 9.88
C ALA A 144 -6.31 -0.53 8.55
N VAL A 145 -5.47 -0.34 7.53
CA VAL A 145 -5.64 -0.93 6.19
C VAL A 145 -4.30 -1.36 5.64
N ALA A 146 -4.25 -2.49 4.94
CA ALA A 146 -3.16 -2.83 4.04
C ALA A 146 -3.71 -3.34 2.70
N ALA A 147 -3.29 -2.71 1.60
CA ALA A 147 -3.83 -2.92 0.27
C ALA A 147 -2.73 -3.10 -0.78
N PRO A 148 -2.94 -3.96 -1.79
CA PRO A 148 -2.03 -4.06 -2.93
C PRO A 148 -2.12 -2.80 -3.80
N VAL A 149 -1.03 -2.47 -4.51
CA VAL A 149 -1.02 -1.34 -5.46
C VAL A 149 -1.48 -1.84 -6.84
N PRO A 150 -2.61 -1.38 -7.38
CA PRO A 150 -3.03 -1.76 -8.72
C PRO A 150 -2.11 -1.12 -9.77
N VAL A 151 -1.78 -1.90 -10.79
CA VAL A 151 -1.06 -1.49 -12.00
C VAL A 151 -2.02 -1.66 -13.17
N LEU A 152 -2.39 -0.51 -13.74
CA LEU A 152 -3.19 -0.43 -14.94
C LEU A 152 -2.27 -0.18 -16.13
N ARG A 153 -2.62 -0.76 -17.29
CA ARG A 153 -1.97 -0.40 -18.53
C ARG A 153 -2.53 0.93 -19.03
N VAL A 154 -1.64 1.84 -19.37
CA VAL A 154 -2.01 3.05 -20.08
C VAL A 154 -2.46 2.64 -21.49
N SER A 155 -3.64 3.10 -21.89
CA SER A 155 -4.13 2.99 -23.26
C SER A 155 -3.84 4.29 -23.99
N LEU A 156 -3.37 4.21 -25.23
CA LEU A 156 -3.18 5.39 -26.09
C LEU A 156 -4.51 5.89 -26.68
N THR A 157 -5.55 5.05 -26.67
CA THR A 157 -6.92 5.43 -27.01
C THR A 157 -7.78 5.43 -25.75
N PRO A 158 -8.72 6.35 -25.58
CA PRO A 158 -9.67 6.29 -24.47
C PRO A 158 -10.34 4.90 -24.43
N ASN A 159 -10.38 4.30 -23.26
CA ASN A 159 -11.04 3.01 -23.02
C ASN A 159 -12.54 3.19 -22.71
N ASP A 160 -13.12 4.29 -23.18
CA ASP A 160 -14.54 4.58 -23.06
C ASP A 160 -15.31 3.94 -24.23
N SER A 161 -16.36 3.19 -23.93
CA SER A 161 -17.25 2.60 -24.94
C SER A 161 -17.91 3.64 -25.84
N LEU A 162 -18.09 4.87 -25.34
CA LEU A 162 -18.68 5.98 -26.08
C LEU A 162 -17.65 6.77 -26.87
N TYR A 163 -16.34 6.52 -26.74
CA TYR A 163 -15.29 7.24 -27.46
C TYR A 163 -15.57 7.38 -28.96
N ALA A 164 -16.02 6.30 -29.61
CA ALA A 164 -16.35 6.31 -31.03
C ALA A 164 -17.65 7.07 -31.38
N SER A 165 -18.46 7.41 -30.38
CA SER A 165 -19.71 8.18 -30.48
C SER A 165 -19.56 9.64 -30.05
N GLU A 166 -18.41 10.04 -29.50
CA GLU A 166 -18.12 11.40 -29.08
C GLU A 166 -17.81 12.29 -30.29
N TYR A 167 -18.86 12.86 -30.88
CA TYR A 167 -18.75 13.68 -32.10
C TYR A 167 -17.80 14.89 -31.97
N TRP A 168 -17.54 15.35 -30.74
CA TRP A 168 -16.63 16.46 -30.48
C TRP A 168 -15.15 16.06 -30.55
N LEU A 169 -14.82 14.78 -30.44
CA LEU A 169 -13.43 14.29 -30.54
C LEU A 169 -13.00 14.11 -31.99
N TYR A 170 -13.88 13.56 -32.83
CA TYR A 170 -13.64 13.33 -34.25
C TYR A 170 -14.96 13.12 -35.01
N GLN A 171 -15.14 13.80 -36.14
CA GLN A 171 -16.21 13.57 -37.10
C GLN A 171 -15.77 13.90 -38.54
N ALA A 172 -16.41 13.26 -39.52
CA ALA A 172 -16.08 13.45 -40.94
C ALA A 172 -16.24 14.91 -41.43
N SER A 173 -17.14 15.68 -40.80
CA SER A 173 -17.36 17.09 -41.13
C SER A 173 -16.22 18.02 -40.68
N ARG A 174 -15.28 17.52 -39.86
CA ARG A 174 -14.14 18.26 -39.29
C ARG A 174 -14.54 19.47 -38.43
N ARG A 175 -15.74 19.43 -37.83
CA ARG A 175 -16.21 20.40 -36.83
C ARG A 175 -16.02 19.86 -35.40
N ASP A 176 -14.85 19.29 -35.15
CA ASP A 176 -14.45 18.66 -33.89
C ASP A 176 -13.12 19.26 -33.40
N ILE A 177 -12.62 18.80 -32.25
CA ILE A 177 -11.37 19.29 -31.67
C ILE A 177 -10.12 18.59 -32.22
N HIS A 178 -10.27 17.69 -33.20
CA HIS A 178 -9.18 16.91 -33.80
C HIS A 178 -8.33 16.17 -32.76
N ALA A 179 -8.98 15.59 -31.74
CA ALA A 179 -8.27 14.98 -30.62
C ALA A 179 -7.34 13.82 -31.05
N PRO A 180 -7.75 12.86 -31.90
CA PRO A 180 -6.87 11.77 -32.32
C PRO A 180 -5.61 12.26 -33.06
N GLU A 181 -5.73 13.28 -33.90
CA GLU A 181 -4.61 13.87 -34.63
C GLU A 181 -3.68 14.64 -33.71
N ALA A 182 -4.24 15.40 -32.75
CA ALA A 182 -3.46 16.09 -31.73
C ALA A 182 -2.66 15.08 -30.90
N TRP A 183 -3.29 13.97 -30.46
CA TRP A 183 -2.64 12.90 -29.70
C TRP A 183 -1.57 12.15 -30.49
N ALA A 184 -1.68 12.10 -31.82
CA ALA A 184 -0.62 11.57 -32.68
C ALA A 184 0.64 12.47 -32.70
N VAL A 185 0.51 13.76 -32.35
CA VAL A 185 1.63 14.72 -32.23
C VAL A 185 2.14 14.80 -30.79
N THR A 186 1.24 14.99 -29.82
CA THR A 186 1.57 15.06 -28.39
C THR A 186 0.39 14.62 -27.53
N THR A 187 0.66 13.86 -26.48
CA THR A 187 -0.34 13.47 -25.46
C THR A 187 -0.35 14.42 -24.25
N GLY A 188 0.32 15.57 -24.36
CA GLY A 188 0.49 16.55 -23.28
C GLY A 188 1.92 16.63 -22.77
N ASP A 189 2.15 17.58 -21.85
CA ASP A 189 3.41 17.79 -21.15
C ASP A 189 3.17 17.60 -19.65
N THR A 190 4.00 16.75 -19.01
CA THR A 190 3.96 16.49 -17.57
C THR A 190 4.28 17.71 -16.72
N SER A 191 4.82 18.79 -17.30
CA SER A 191 5.03 20.07 -16.62
C SER A 191 3.74 20.88 -16.43
N ILE A 192 2.68 20.57 -17.19
CA ILE A 192 1.39 21.26 -17.12
C ILE A 192 0.46 20.50 -16.17
N VAL A 193 -0.02 21.21 -15.14
CA VAL A 193 -1.00 20.70 -14.18
C VAL A 193 -2.38 21.29 -14.50
N VAL A 194 -3.38 20.43 -14.68
CA VAL A 194 -4.80 20.81 -14.84
C VAL A 194 -5.48 20.59 -13.49
N ALA A 195 -6.10 21.64 -12.94
CA ALA A 195 -6.78 21.64 -11.63
C ALA A 195 -8.29 21.55 -11.76
#